data_AF-A0A7C2SQK1-F1
#
_entry.id   AF-A0A7C2SQK1-F1
#
_cell.length_a   1.000
_cell.length_b   1.000
_cell.length_c   1.000
_cell.angle_alpha   90.00
_cell.angle_beta   90.00
_cell.angle_gamma   90.00
#
_symmetry.space_group_name_H-M   'P 1'
#
loop_
_entity.id
_entity.type
_entity.pdbx_description
1 polymer ?
#
loop_
_entity_poly.entity_id
_entity_poly.type
_entity_poly.pdbx_seq_one_letter_code
_entity_poly.pdbx_strand_id
1 'polypeptide(L)'
;MGKTVTVRAMIDPKKKERVSKILSRLGINHSEAINIYYSLIEEYKGLPFNIKLPGGDSSNENINPEVVDYLKESIKKNHSLGELLAK
;
A
#
# COMPACT_ATOMS: atom_id res chain seq x y z
N MET A 1 11.60 -21.31 -19.92
CA MET A 1 10.38 -20.95 -19.17
C MET A 1 10.72 -20.92 -17.69
N GLY A 2 10.80 -19.72 -17.09
CA GLY A 2 11.11 -19.57 -15.67
C GLY A 2 9.97 -20.05 -14.79
N LYS A 3 10.27 -20.35 -13.51
CA LYS A 3 9.26 -20.73 -12.52
C LYS A 3 8.25 -19.59 -12.35
N THR A 4 7.00 -19.81 -12.72
CA THR A 4 5.90 -18.86 -12.50
C THR A 4 5.15 -19.22 -11.23
N VAL A 5 4.80 -18.23 -10.42
CA VAL A 5 3.98 -18.40 -9.20
C VAL A 5 2.69 -17.60 -9.37
N THR A 6 1.57 -18.13 -8.89
CA THR A 6 0.26 -17.46 -8.96
C THR A 6 0.04 -16.57 -7.74
N VAL A 7 -0.32 -15.31 -7.97
CA VAL A 7 -0.75 -14.37 -6.91
C VAL A 7 -2.27 -14.40 -6.79
N ARG A 8 -2.80 -14.67 -5.60
CA ARG A 8 -4.24 -14.62 -5.29
C ARG A 8 -4.50 -13.59 -4.21
N ALA A 9 -5.43 -12.67 -4.48
CA ALA A 9 -5.86 -11.65 -3.53
C ALA A 9 -7.39 -11.52 -3.57
N MET A 10 -8.00 -11.36 -2.40
CA MET A 10 -9.42 -11.06 -2.29
C MET A 10 -9.64 -9.57 -2.54
N ILE A 11 -10.59 -9.24 -3.41
CA ILE A 11 -10.93 -7.87 -3.76
C ILE A 11 -12.44 -7.72 -3.86
N ASP A 12 -12.93 -6.54 -3.47
CA ASP A 12 -14.32 -6.17 -3.68
C ASP A 12 -14.69 -6.24 -5.18
N PRO A 13 -15.80 -6.90 -5.55
CA PRO A 13 -16.17 -7.10 -6.95
C PRO A 13 -16.45 -5.78 -7.68
N LYS A 14 -17.02 -4.77 -7.00
CA LYS A 14 -17.26 -3.46 -7.61
C LYS A 14 -15.93 -2.74 -7.86
N LYS A 15 -14.96 -2.88 -6.96
CA LYS A 15 -13.60 -2.33 -7.15
C LYS A 15 -12.92 -2.96 -8.37
N LYS A 16 -12.99 -4.29 -8.51
CA LYS A 16 -12.46 -5.01 -9.68
C LYS A 16 -13.08 -4.49 -10.98
N GLU A 17 -14.40 -4.33 -11.04
CA GLU A 17 -15.07 -3.85 -12.26
C GLU A 17 -14.65 -2.43 -12.65
N ARG A 18 -14.56 -1.51 -11.67
CA ARG A 18 -14.10 -0.14 -11.93
C ARG A 18 -12.67 -0.11 -12.46
N VAL A 19 -11.77 -0.87 -11.84
CA VAL A 19 -10.37 -0.95 -12.28
C VAL A 19 -10.27 -1.60 -13.66
N SER A 20 -11.07 -2.63 -13.95
CA SER A 20 -11.13 -3.26 -15.26
C SER A 20 -11.43 -2.27 -16.38
N LYS A 21 -12.37 -1.34 -16.17
CA LYS A 21 -12.71 -0.29 -17.14
C LYS A 21 -11.54 0.68 -17.37
N ILE A 22 -10.76 0.98 -16.34
CA ILE A 22 -9.58 1.84 -16.42
C ILE A 22 -8.46 1.12 -17.17
N LEU A 23 -8.10 -0.09 -16.74
CA LEU A 23 -7.03 -0.89 -17.35
C LEU A 23 -7.32 -1.21 -18.82
N SER A 24 -8.58 -1.50 -19.16
CA SER A 24 -9.00 -1.73 -20.55
C SER A 24 -8.81 -0.51 -21.45
N ARG A 25 -8.90 0.72 -20.91
CA ARG A 25 -8.59 1.94 -21.68
C ARG A 25 -7.09 2.12 -21.88
N LEU A 26 -6.28 1.63 -20.95
CA LEU A 26 -4.82 1.61 -21.08
C LEU A 26 -4.31 0.43 -21.93
N GLY A 27 -5.19 -0.50 -22.32
CA GLY A 27 -4.84 -1.68 -23.13
C GLY A 27 -4.10 -2.78 -22.36
N ILE A 28 -4.14 -2.75 -21.03
CA ILE A 28 -3.44 -3.72 -20.17
C ILE A 28 -4.44 -4.57 -19.37
N ASN A 29 -4.07 -5.80 -19.07
CA ASN A 29 -4.87 -6.66 -18.20
C ASN A 29 -4.48 -6.52 -16.71
N HIS A 30 -5.25 -7.14 -15.81
CA HIS A 30 -4.99 -7.07 -14.37
C HIS A 30 -3.65 -7.70 -13.98
N SER A 31 -3.28 -8.83 -14.58
CA SER A 31 -2.02 -9.52 -14.31
C SER A 31 -0.82 -8.68 -14.75
N GLU A 32 -0.90 -8.01 -15.89
CA GLU A 32 0.14 -7.08 -16.36
C GLU A 32 0.28 -5.89 -15.40
N ALA A 33 -0.83 -5.29 -14.98
CA ALA A 33 -0.80 -4.20 -14.02
C ALA A 33 -0.16 -4.64 -12.68
N ILE A 34 -0.46 -5.85 -12.21
CA ILE A 34 0.13 -6.44 -11.00
C ILE A 34 1.64 -6.68 -11.20
N ASN A 35 2.06 -7.22 -12.33
CA ASN A 35 3.48 -7.43 -12.62
C ASN A 35 4.26 -6.12 -12.66
N ILE A 36 3.74 -5.10 -13.37
CA ILE A 36 4.34 -3.77 -13.41
C ILE A 36 4.48 -3.21 -11.98
N TYR A 37 3.43 -3.35 -11.16
CA TYR A 37 3.46 -2.91 -9.77
C TYR A 37 4.54 -3.62 -8.95
N TYR A 38 4.72 -4.94 -9.11
CA TYR A 38 5.81 -5.67 -8.45
C TYR A 38 7.19 -5.22 -8.94
N SER A 39 7.37 -5.00 -10.24
CA SER A 39 8.64 -4.49 -10.79
C SER A 39 9.00 -3.10 -10.24
N LEU A 40 8.00 -2.24 -10.08
CA LEU A 40 8.22 -0.93 -9.47
C LEU A 40 8.63 -1.06 -7.99
N ILE A 41 8.01 -1.97 -7.23
CA ILE A 41 8.41 -2.20 -5.84
C ILE A 41 9.86 -2.68 -5.74
N GLU A 42 10.27 -3.58 -6.63
CA GLU A 42 11.63 -4.10 -6.67
C GLU A 42 12.64 -2.99 -6.97
N GLU A 43 12.38 -2.17 -7.98
CA GLU A 43 13.26 -1.09 -8.41
C GLU A 43 13.41 0.01 -7.35
N TYR A 44 12.30 0.49 -6.80
CA TYR A 44 12.32 1.59 -5.84
C TYR A 44 12.57 1.14 -4.40
N LYS A 45 12.71 -0.18 -4.16
CA LYS A 45 12.80 -0.80 -2.82
C LYS A 45 11.74 -0.27 -1.85
N GLY A 46 10.55 0.00 -2.38
CA GLY A 46 9.52 0.77 -1.68
C GLY A 46 8.24 0.84 -2.50
N LEU A 47 7.20 1.43 -1.93
CA LEU A 47 5.94 1.60 -2.65
C LEU A 47 6.10 2.71 -3.70
N PRO A 48 5.68 2.49 -4.95
CA PRO A 48 5.87 3.45 -6.04
C PRO A 48 4.92 4.66 -5.97
N PHE A 49 4.21 4.82 -4.86
CA PHE A 49 3.38 5.97 -4.59
C PHE A 49 3.65 6.49 -3.19
N ASN A 50 3.63 7.82 -3.06
CA ASN A 50 3.76 8.49 -1.78
C ASN A 50 2.54 8.15 -0.93
N ILE A 51 2.71 7.45 0.19
CA ILE A 51 1.61 7.12 1.12
C ILE A 51 1.14 8.43 1.76
N LYS A 52 0.08 9.02 1.21
CA LYS A 52 -0.59 10.19 1.79
C LYS A 52 -1.85 9.74 2.49
N LEU A 53 -2.03 10.13 3.76
CA LEU A 53 -3.34 10.03 4.39
C LEU A 53 -4.32 10.96 3.65
N PRO A 54 -5.57 10.53 3.41
CA PRO A 54 -6.58 11.39 2.80
C PRO A 54 -6.89 12.55 3.75
N GLY A 55 -6.32 13.73 3.47
CA GLY A 55 -6.54 14.95 4.26
C GLY A 55 -5.31 15.83 4.51
N GLY A 56 -4.12 15.43 4.09
CA GLY A 56 -2.90 16.24 4.26
C GLY A 56 -2.33 16.73 2.94
N ASP A 57 -2.53 18.00 2.63
CA ASP A 57 -1.64 18.76 1.75
C ASP A 57 -0.23 18.73 2.37
N SER A 58 0.61 17.80 1.91
CA SER A 58 2.03 17.82 2.22
C SER A 58 2.78 18.17 0.95
N SER A 59 2.71 19.47 0.63
CA SER A 59 3.82 20.15 -0.01
C SER A 59 4.95 20.26 1.03
N ASN A 60 6.16 19.84 0.63
CA ASN A 60 7.44 20.04 1.33
C ASN A 60 7.83 19.06 2.45
N GLU A 61 8.64 18.06 2.06
CA GLU A 61 9.97 17.75 2.58
C GLU A 61 10.45 18.45 3.88
N ASN A 62 9.98 18.02 5.05
CA ASN A 62 10.78 17.89 6.29
C ASN A 62 9.85 17.37 7.40
N ILE A 63 10.06 16.12 7.84
CA ILE A 63 9.23 15.50 8.87
C ILE A 63 9.58 16.16 10.21
N ASN A 64 8.65 16.98 10.75
CA ASN A 64 8.82 17.59 12.06
C ASN A 64 9.04 16.52 13.15
N PRO A 65 10.06 16.66 14.02
CA PRO A 65 10.45 15.63 14.99
C PRO A 65 9.35 15.30 16.02
N GLU A 66 8.41 16.22 16.24
CA GLU A 66 7.25 16.00 17.11
C GLU A 66 6.30 14.92 16.58
N VAL A 67 6.22 14.75 15.24
CA VAL A 67 5.37 13.74 14.60
C VAL A 67 5.93 12.34 14.81
N VAL A 68 7.25 12.20 14.90
CA VAL A 68 7.92 10.91 15.17
C VAL A 68 7.66 10.46 16.62
N ASP A 69 7.64 11.40 17.57
CA ASP A 69 7.37 11.11 18.97
C ASP A 69 5.92 10.63 19.18
N TYR A 70 4.97 11.32 18.53
CA TYR A 70 3.56 10.92 18.55
C TYR A 70 3.31 9.52 17.96
N LEU A 71 4.02 9.17 16.88
CA LEU A 71 3.94 7.85 16.27
C LEU A 71 4.52 6.76 17.18
N LYS A 72 5.64 7.02 17.85
CA LYS A 72 6.24 6.08 18.82
C LYS A 72 5.32 5.83 20.01
N GLU A 73 4.72 6.88 20.56
CA GLU A 73 3.80 6.75 21.68
C GLU A 73 2.53 5.97 21.30
N SER A 74 2.01 6.21 20.09
CA SER A 74 0.82 5.52 19.59
C SER A 74 1.07 4.03 19.32
N ILE A 75 2.27 3.65 18.86
CA ILE A 75 2.64 2.22 18.69
C ILE A 75 2.75 1.52 20.05
N LYS A 76 3.32 2.19 21.06
CA LYS A 76 3.47 1.64 22.40
C LYS A 76 2.13 1.37 23.09
N LYS A 77 1.19 2.31 22.98
CA LYS A 77 -0.17 2.14 23.54
C LYS A 77 -0.91 0.96 22.91
N ASN A 78 -0.78 0.76 21.60
CA ASN A 78 -1.42 -0.36 20.91
C ASN A 78 -0.82 -1.73 21.27
N HIS A 79 0.49 -1.81 21.52
CA HIS A 79 1.10 -3.05 22.00
C HIS A 79 0.61 -3.44 23.40
N SER A 80 0.52 -2.48 24.34
CA SER A 80 -0.01 -2.73 25.69
C SER A 80 -1.49 -3.13 25.69
N LEU A 81 -2.29 -2.57 24.78
CA LEU A 81 -3.67 -3.00 24.57
C LEU A 81 -3.74 -4.44 24.05
N GLY A 82 -2.84 -4.81 23.13
CA GLY A 82 -2.72 -6.18 22.63
C GLY A 82 -2.37 -7.20 23.73
N GLU A 83 -1.45 -6.88 24.64
CA GLU A 83 -1.10 -7.76 25.76
C GLU A 83 -2.22 -7.88 26.80
N LEU A 84 -2.95 -6.81 27.08
CA LEU A 84 -4.06 -6.83 28.04
C LEU A 84 -5.29 -7.60 27.52
N LEU A 85 -5.48 -7.65 26.20
CA LEU A 85 -6.57 -8.37 25.55
C LEU A 85 -6.23 -9.85 25.26
N ALA A 86 -4.97 -10.26 25.42
CA ALA A 86 -4.50 -11.63 25.21
C ALA A 86 -4.59 -12.52 26.47
N LYS A 87 -5.24 -12.06 27.54
CA LYS A 87 -5.49 -12.80 28.78
C LYS A 87 -6.97 -13.10 28.95
#